data_AF-A0A1C5S6T4-F1
#
_entry.id   AF-A0A1C5S6T4-F1
#
_cell.length_a   1.000
_cell.length_b   1.000
_cell.length_c   1.000
_cell.angle_alpha   90.00
_cell.angle_beta   90.00
_cell.angle_gamma   90.00
#
_symmetry.space_group_name_H-M   'P 1'
#
loop_
_entity.id
_entity.type
_entity.pdbx_description
1 polymer ?
#
loop_
_entity_poly.entity_id
_entity_poly.type
_entity_poly.pdbx_seq_one_letter_code
_entity_poly.pdbx_strand_id
1 'polypeptide(L)'
;MKKVGIITFHASHNYGSMLQAYALQHIVQNLGYDCEIINFRSLSQKEMYKPIFMKGTLYGRCVRFIIQSRYVLGIIKKQRLFEEFLKKELKLSSKEYTTFEDLKNADFNYDYYISGSDQIWNVRCYDFNYAYFLPFVKSGKKRIAYAPSLGPDLSMQTHGDISKISDLLKKYDAISVREPTGAKYIVNLCQKSVSVVLDPTLLLSKHSVNPV
;
A
#
# COMPACT_ATOMS: atom_id res chain seq x y z
N MET A 1 10.03 -7.52 -22.08
CA MET A 1 9.56 -7.94 -20.74
C MET A 1 8.35 -7.11 -20.39
N LYS A 2 7.28 -7.72 -19.85
CA LYS A 2 6.07 -6.96 -19.46
C LYS A 2 6.34 -6.19 -18.17
N LYS A 3 5.75 -5.00 -18.04
CA LYS A 3 5.97 -4.08 -16.92
C LYS A 3 4.79 -4.07 -15.96
N VAL A 4 5.06 -4.01 -14.65
CA VAL A 4 4.07 -4.06 -13.58
C VAL A 4 4.26 -2.89 -12.63
N GLY A 5 3.19 -2.11 -12.40
CA GLY A 5 3.15 -1.08 -11.36
C GLY A 5 2.40 -1.58 -10.14
N ILE A 6 3.06 -1.64 -8.98
CA ILE A 6 2.45 -2.08 -7.72
C ILE A 6 2.11 -0.85 -6.88
N ILE A 7 0.88 -0.74 -6.37
CA ILE A 7 0.50 0.27 -5.38
C ILE A 7 0.09 -0.42 -4.07
N THR A 8 0.75 -0.08 -2.98
CA THR A 8 0.47 -0.61 -1.63
C THR A 8 1.07 0.32 -0.57
N PHE A 9 0.81 0.05 0.70
CA PHE A 9 1.51 0.66 1.82
C PHE A 9 2.97 0.18 1.86
N HIS A 10 3.85 0.91 1.16
CA HIS A 10 5.27 0.61 1.11
C HIS A 10 6.09 1.51 2.05
N ALA A 11 5.61 2.73 2.33
CA ALA A 11 6.31 3.75 3.14
C ALA A 11 5.61 4.04 4.49
N SER A 12 5.05 3.01 5.13
CA SER A 12 4.31 3.16 6.40
C SER A 12 5.17 3.11 7.66
N HIS A 13 6.49 2.93 7.53
CA HIS A 13 7.41 2.75 8.67
C HIS A 13 6.92 1.69 9.67
N ASN A 14 6.28 0.67 9.10
CA ASN A 14 5.75 -0.51 9.77
C ASN A 14 6.40 -1.75 9.13
N TYR A 15 6.95 -2.63 9.96
CA TYR A 15 7.63 -3.83 9.49
C TYR A 15 6.74 -4.73 8.62
N GLY A 16 5.48 -4.92 9.01
CA GLY A 16 4.53 -5.75 8.27
C GLY A 16 4.30 -5.24 6.86
N SER A 17 3.85 -4.00 6.73
CA SER A 17 3.60 -3.37 5.42
C SER A 17 4.84 -3.35 4.52
N MET A 18 6.01 -3.03 5.09
CA MET A 18 7.25 -2.94 4.33
C MET A 18 7.73 -4.31 3.85
N LEU A 19 7.58 -5.35 4.68
CA LEU A 19 7.86 -6.73 4.28
C LEU A 19 6.85 -7.24 3.26
N GLN A 20 5.57 -6.87 3.36
CA GLN A 20 4.55 -7.22 2.35
C GLN A 20 4.86 -6.59 0.99
N ALA A 21 5.25 -5.31 0.97
CA ALA A 21 5.65 -4.60 -0.23
C ALA A 21 6.90 -5.24 -0.88
N TYR A 22 7.92 -5.53 -0.06
CA TYR A 22 9.11 -6.26 -0.48
C TYR A 22 8.76 -7.63 -1.05
N ALA A 23 7.98 -8.42 -0.33
CA ALA A 23 7.62 -9.78 -0.73
C ALA A 23 6.86 -9.81 -2.05
N LEU A 24 5.86 -8.94 -2.21
CA LEU A 24 5.09 -8.88 -3.44
C LEU A 24 5.96 -8.47 -4.64
N GLN A 25 6.86 -7.50 -4.46
CA GLN A 25 7.83 -7.13 -5.49
C GLN A 25 8.67 -8.34 -5.92
N HIS A 26 9.28 -9.06 -4.97
CA HIS A 26 10.13 -10.21 -5.26
C HIS A 26 9.36 -11.36 -5.93
N ILE A 27 8.12 -11.63 -5.50
CA ILE A 27 7.27 -12.64 -6.14
C ILE A 27 7.01 -12.27 -7.60
N VAL A 28 6.65 -11.01 -7.88
CA VAL A 28 6.38 -10.55 -9.25
C VAL A 28 7.66 -10.62 -10.11
N GLN A 29 8.82 -10.27 -9.56
CA GLN A 29 10.12 -10.40 -10.23
C GLN A 29 10.46 -11.85 -10.53
N ASN A 30 10.27 -12.76 -9.56
CA ASN A 30 10.52 -14.20 -9.72
C ASN A 30 9.60 -14.85 -10.76
N LEU A 31 8.42 -14.28 -11.00
CA LEU A 31 7.52 -14.67 -12.09
C LEU A 31 7.99 -14.17 -13.48
N GLY A 32 9.12 -13.46 -13.56
CA GLY A 32 9.73 -13.00 -14.81
C GLY A 32 9.24 -11.65 -15.32
N TYR A 33 8.62 -10.83 -14.46
CA TYR A 33 8.12 -9.50 -14.81
C TYR A 33 9.06 -8.38 -14.34
N ASP A 34 9.13 -7.29 -15.11
CA ASP A 34 9.73 -6.05 -14.62
C ASP A 34 8.70 -5.34 -13.75
N CYS A 35 8.98 -5.14 -12.46
CA CYS A 35 8.07 -4.41 -11.60
C CYS A 35 8.75 -3.29 -10.83
N GLU A 36 7.97 -2.27 -10.53
CA GLU A 36 8.30 -1.25 -9.56
C GLU A 36 7.07 -0.93 -8.70
N ILE A 37 7.33 -0.42 -7.50
CA ILE A 37 6.31 0.11 -6.61
C ILE A 37 6.10 1.58 -6.94
N ILE A 38 4.87 1.94 -7.27
CA ILE A 38 4.47 3.33 -7.44
C ILE A 38 4.64 4.02 -6.09
N ASN A 39 5.58 4.97 -6.01
CA ASN A 39 5.97 5.68 -4.78
C ASN A 39 4.89 6.70 -4.38
N PHE A 40 3.69 6.19 -4.09
CA PHE A 40 2.57 6.98 -3.60
C PHE A 40 2.61 7.11 -2.08
N ARG A 41 2.95 8.30 -1.60
CA ARG A 41 3.01 8.67 -0.18
C ARG A 41 2.05 9.82 0.09
N SER A 42 0.80 9.48 0.41
CA SER A 42 -0.24 10.49 0.60
C SER A 42 0.11 11.46 1.73
N LEU A 43 -0.45 12.67 1.69
CA LEU A 43 -0.24 13.65 2.75
C LEU A 43 -0.70 13.11 4.12
N SER A 44 -1.85 12.42 4.17
CA SER A 44 -2.33 11.78 5.41
C SER A 44 -1.37 10.71 5.91
N GLN A 45 -0.79 9.91 5.01
CA GLN A 45 0.20 8.91 5.34
C GLN A 45 1.45 9.54 5.97
N LYS A 46 1.98 10.60 5.34
CA LYS A 46 3.14 11.33 5.86
C LYS A 46 2.85 11.94 7.23
N GLU A 47 1.70 12.56 7.42
CA GLU A 47 1.31 13.10 8.74
C GLU A 47 1.13 12.00 9.79
N MET A 48 0.63 10.83 9.40
CA MET A 48 0.44 9.69 10.30
C MET A 48 1.78 9.14 10.81
N TYR A 49 2.77 8.96 9.93
CA TYR A 49 4.04 8.33 10.27
C TYR A 49 5.13 9.29 10.76
N LYS A 50 4.86 10.60 10.77
CA LYS A 50 5.73 11.58 11.45
C LYS A 50 5.92 11.24 12.93
N PRO A 51 7.14 11.39 13.48
CA PRO A 51 7.37 11.29 14.92
C PRO A 51 6.44 12.21 15.73
N ILE A 52 5.95 11.72 16.87
CA ILE A 52 4.96 12.43 17.71
C ILE A 52 5.46 13.82 18.14
N PHE A 53 6.75 13.97 18.42
CA PHE A 53 7.35 15.26 18.79
C PHE A 53 7.37 16.28 17.64
N MET A 54 7.07 15.88 16.41
CA MET A 54 6.96 16.76 15.24
C MET A 54 5.51 17.15 14.92
N LYS A 55 4.52 16.63 15.65
CA LYS A 55 3.09 16.89 15.40
C LYS A 55 2.55 18.06 16.21
N GLY A 56 1.69 18.87 15.59
CA GLY A 56 0.92 19.94 16.25
C GLY A 56 1.61 21.31 16.29
N THR A 57 1.13 22.18 17.18
CA THR A 57 1.62 23.55 17.35
C THR A 57 3.08 23.59 17.80
N LEU A 58 3.74 24.74 17.64
CA LEU A 58 5.14 24.90 18.04
C LEU A 58 5.36 24.60 19.53
N TYR A 59 4.50 25.15 20.40
CA TYR A 59 4.51 24.85 21.83
C TYR A 59 4.33 23.36 22.12
N GLY A 60 3.35 22.72 21.47
CA GLY A 60 3.10 21.29 21.62
C GLY A 60 4.28 20.43 21.19
N ARG A 61 4.98 20.81 20.11
CA ARG A 61 6.21 20.16 19.64
C ARG A 61 7.33 20.25 20.69
N CYS A 62 7.57 21.43 21.26
CA CYS A 62 8.58 21.62 22.30
C CYS A 62 8.31 20.75 23.54
N VAL A 63 7.06 20.76 24.04
CA VAL A 63 6.67 19.94 25.20
C VAL A 63 6.85 18.46 24.92
N ARG A 64 6.36 17.97 23.77
CA ARG A 64 6.50 16.55 23.38
C ARG A 64 7.95 16.14 23.16
N PHE A 65 8.80 17.05 22.67
CA PHE A 65 10.23 16.82 22.52
C PHE A 65 10.92 16.66 23.87
N ILE A 66 10.64 17.53 24.84
CA ILE A 66 11.19 17.43 26.20
C ILE A 66 10.81 16.08 26.84
N ILE A 67 9.52 15.73 26.79
CA ILE A 67 9.00 14.46 27.34
C ILE A 67 9.67 13.25 26.69
N GLN A 68 9.91 13.30 25.37
CA GLN A 68 10.47 12.17 24.62
C GLN A 68 11.99 12.25 24.42
N SER A 69 12.67 13.25 24.99
CA SER A 69 14.07 13.57 24.70
C SER A 69 15.01 12.37 24.81
N ARG A 70 14.80 11.52 25.81
CA ARG A 70 15.54 10.25 26.04
C ARG A 70 15.41 9.24 24.89
N TYR A 71 14.32 9.29 24.12
CA TYR A 71 14.01 8.35 23.04
C TYR A 71 14.08 8.98 21.64
N VAL A 72 14.20 10.30 21.52
CA VAL A 72 14.20 11.02 20.24
C VAL A 72 15.23 10.45 19.27
N LEU A 73 16.46 10.22 19.71
CA LEU A 73 17.52 9.64 18.86
C LEU A 73 17.15 8.26 18.33
N GLY A 74 16.53 7.42 19.16
CA GLY A 74 16.05 6.09 18.76
C GLY A 74 14.92 6.16 17.74
N ILE A 75 13.98 7.10 17.92
CA ILE A 75 12.87 7.32 16.97
C ILE A 75 13.42 7.80 15.62
N ILE A 76 14.34 8.76 15.62
CA ILE A 76 14.97 9.26 14.39
C ILE A 76 15.78 8.15 13.71
N LYS A 77 16.55 7.36 14.47
CA LYS A 77 17.28 6.21 13.94
C LYS A 77 16.34 5.19 13.30
N LYS A 78 15.24 4.84 13.96
CA LYS A 78 14.23 3.92 13.41
C LYS A 78 13.65 4.43 12.08
N GLN A 79 13.29 5.71 12.01
CA GLN A 79 12.77 6.33 10.79
C GLN A 79 13.82 6.30 9.67
N ARG A 80 15.08 6.60 9.98
CA ARG A 80 16.19 6.52 9.03
C ARG A 80 16.37 5.10 8.48
N LEU A 81 16.32 4.09 9.34
CA LEU A 81 16.46 2.69 8.92
C LEU A 81 15.33 2.25 7.97
N PHE A 82 14.10 2.71 8.18
CA PHE A 82 13.02 2.43 7.24
C PHE A 82 13.22 3.14 5.89
N GLU A 83 13.63 4.40 5.89
CA GLU A 83 13.91 5.12 4.63
C GLU A 83 15.14 4.55 3.91
N GLU A 84 16.12 4.03 4.63
CA GLU A 84 17.25 3.29 4.06
C GLU A 84 16.77 1.97 3.42
N PHE A 85 15.91 1.20 4.09
CA PHE A 85 15.31 -0.02 3.54
C PHE A 85 14.50 0.29 2.27
N LEU A 86 13.65 1.32 2.30
CA LEU A 86 12.85 1.75 1.15
C LEU A 86 13.71 2.01 -0.09
N LYS A 87 14.88 2.65 0.10
CA LYS A 87 15.78 2.99 -1.00
C LYS A 87 16.62 1.82 -1.51
N LYS A 88 16.98 0.89 -0.62
CA LYS A 88 17.89 -0.22 -0.93
C LYS A 88 17.14 -1.46 -1.46
N GLU A 89 16.00 -1.76 -0.87
CA GLU A 89 15.30 -3.03 -1.08
C GLU A 89 14.09 -2.90 -2.02
N LEU A 90 13.48 -1.71 -2.10
CA LEU A 90 12.32 -1.49 -2.97
C LEU A 90 12.72 -0.76 -4.25
N LYS A 91 12.29 -1.30 -5.40
CA LYS A 91 12.36 -0.64 -6.68
C LYS A 91 11.18 0.31 -6.80
N LEU A 92 11.39 1.56 -6.42
CA LEU A 92 10.37 2.61 -6.45
C LEU A 92 10.32 3.31 -7.82
N SER A 93 9.13 3.79 -8.20
CA SER A 93 9.00 4.71 -9.33
C SER A 93 9.89 5.94 -9.16
N SER A 94 10.41 6.47 -10.26
CA SER A 94 11.37 7.59 -10.25
C SER A 94 10.87 8.87 -9.58
N LYS A 95 9.55 9.09 -9.62
CA LYS A 95 8.87 10.20 -8.93
C LYS A 95 8.12 9.69 -7.71
N GLU A 96 8.07 10.52 -6.68
CA GLU A 96 7.14 10.38 -5.57
C GLU A 96 5.82 11.09 -5.91
N TYR A 97 4.70 10.46 -5.56
CA TYR A 97 3.35 10.95 -5.80
C TYR A 97 2.66 11.15 -4.45
N THR A 98 1.97 12.26 -4.26
CA THR A 98 1.36 12.62 -2.96
C THR A 98 -0.14 12.79 -3.03
N THR A 99 -0.65 13.14 -4.21
CA THR A 99 -2.07 13.34 -4.47
C THR A 99 -2.58 12.35 -5.52
N PHE A 100 -3.90 12.18 -5.57
CA PHE A 100 -4.52 11.41 -6.63
C PHE A 100 -4.32 12.05 -8.01
N GLU A 101 -4.27 13.39 -8.07
CA GLU A 101 -4.05 14.12 -9.31
C GLU A 101 -2.63 13.90 -9.86
N ASP A 102 -1.63 13.78 -8.97
CA ASP A 102 -0.26 13.42 -9.36
C ASP A 102 -0.23 12.06 -10.08
N LEU A 103 -0.99 11.08 -9.57
CA LEU A 103 -1.08 9.74 -10.15
C LEU A 103 -1.84 9.75 -11.49
N LYS A 104 -2.87 10.57 -11.61
CA LYS A 104 -3.67 10.70 -12.84
C LYS A 104 -2.86 11.33 -13.97
N ASN A 105 -2.03 12.32 -13.64
CA ASN A 105 -1.17 13.03 -14.59
C ASN A 105 0.17 12.31 -14.84
N ALA A 106 0.44 11.23 -14.12
CA ALA A 106 1.59 10.39 -14.36
C ALA A 106 1.46 9.64 -15.70
N ASP A 107 2.52 9.67 -16.50
CA ASP A 107 2.58 8.86 -17.73
C ASP A 107 3.14 7.47 -17.45
N PHE A 108 2.41 6.71 -16.62
CA PHE A 108 2.77 5.33 -16.30
C PHE A 108 2.65 4.44 -17.55
N ASN A 109 3.74 3.74 -17.87
CA ASN A 109 3.78 2.78 -18.98
C ASN A 109 3.94 1.34 -18.47
N TYR A 110 2.98 0.88 -17.66
CA TYR A 110 2.87 -0.51 -17.22
C TYR A 110 1.83 -1.27 -18.04
N ASP A 111 2.00 -2.58 -18.15
CA ASP A 111 1.03 -3.51 -18.74
C ASP A 111 -0.01 -3.95 -17.70
N TYR A 112 0.45 -4.16 -16.47
CA TYR A 112 -0.36 -4.56 -15.33
C TYR A 112 -0.20 -3.58 -14.17
N TYR A 113 -1.29 -3.39 -13.44
CA TYR A 113 -1.33 -2.61 -12.22
C TYR A 113 -1.86 -3.50 -11.10
N ILE A 114 -1.09 -3.56 -10.01
CA ILE A 114 -1.42 -4.41 -8.87
C ILE A 114 -1.73 -3.54 -7.67
N SER A 115 -2.93 -3.67 -7.13
CA SER A 115 -3.22 -3.29 -5.75
C SER A 115 -2.67 -4.38 -4.85
N GLY A 116 -1.62 -4.05 -4.11
CA GLY A 116 -0.88 -5.03 -3.32
C GLY A 116 -1.62 -5.49 -2.07
N SER A 117 -0.89 -6.19 -1.20
CA SER A 117 -1.42 -6.66 0.08
C SER A 117 -1.50 -5.52 1.10
N ASP A 118 -1.64 -5.88 2.38
CA ASP A 118 -1.92 -5.00 3.52
C ASP A 118 -3.37 -4.46 3.54
N GLN A 119 -3.71 -3.67 4.55
CA GLN A 119 -5.02 -3.08 4.80
C GLN A 119 -5.32 -1.87 3.90
N ILE A 120 -4.86 -1.88 2.65
CA ILE A 120 -5.02 -0.75 1.71
C ILE A 120 -6.48 -0.49 1.32
N TRP A 121 -7.37 -1.46 1.56
CA TRP A 121 -8.82 -1.34 1.35
C TRP A 121 -9.60 -1.13 2.66
N ASN A 122 -8.92 -0.93 3.79
CA ASN A 122 -9.56 -0.53 5.03
C ASN A 122 -9.93 0.96 4.99
N VAL A 123 -11.20 1.26 4.70
CA VAL A 123 -11.69 2.64 4.58
C VAL A 123 -11.71 3.41 5.90
N ARG A 124 -11.51 2.73 7.04
CA ARG A 124 -11.42 3.38 8.36
C ARG A 124 -10.03 3.91 8.66
N CYS A 125 -9.00 3.41 7.96
CA CYS A 125 -7.63 3.84 8.18
C CYS A 125 -7.49 5.33 7.83
N TYR A 126 -6.79 6.08 8.69
CA TYR A 126 -6.57 7.51 8.49
C TYR A 126 -5.80 7.81 7.20
N ASP A 127 -4.90 6.91 6.80
CA ASP A 127 -4.12 6.98 5.57
C ASP A 127 -4.79 6.28 4.36
N PHE A 128 -6.08 5.92 4.48
CA PHE A 128 -6.88 5.39 3.37
C PHE A 128 -6.92 6.38 2.20
N ASN A 129 -6.82 5.85 0.98
CA ASN A 129 -6.97 6.62 -0.24
C ASN A 129 -7.57 5.77 -1.37
N TYR A 130 -8.49 6.34 -2.16
CA TYR A 130 -9.06 5.66 -3.32
C TYR A 130 -8.04 5.29 -4.40
N ALA A 131 -6.83 5.86 -4.39
CA ALA A 131 -5.72 5.46 -5.26
C ALA A 131 -5.42 3.96 -5.18
N TYR A 132 -5.58 3.32 -4.02
CA TYR A 132 -5.39 1.88 -3.83
C TYR A 132 -6.44 1.01 -4.53
N PHE A 133 -7.46 1.61 -5.13
CA PHE A 133 -8.41 0.93 -6.02
C PHE A 133 -8.07 1.12 -7.51
N LEU A 134 -6.93 1.73 -7.84
CA LEU A 134 -6.45 1.97 -9.21
C LEU A 134 -7.37 2.80 -10.14
N PRO A 135 -8.05 3.87 -9.66
CA PRO A 135 -8.90 4.72 -10.53
C PRO A 135 -8.13 5.46 -11.63
N PHE A 136 -6.83 5.70 -11.44
CA PHE A 136 -5.97 6.43 -12.39
C PHE A 136 -5.50 5.59 -13.58
N VAL A 137 -5.69 4.26 -13.54
CA VAL A 137 -5.26 3.37 -14.61
C VAL A 137 -6.11 3.63 -15.86
N LYS A 138 -5.46 3.83 -17.01
CA LYS A 138 -6.12 4.07 -18.30
C LYS A 138 -6.84 2.82 -18.82
N SER A 139 -7.74 2.98 -19.79
CA SER A 139 -8.40 1.84 -20.45
C SER A 139 -7.39 0.95 -21.17
N GLY A 140 -7.70 -0.34 -21.33
CA GLY A 140 -6.82 -1.33 -21.99
C GLY A 140 -5.68 -1.89 -21.13
N LYS A 141 -5.41 -1.33 -19.95
CA LYS A 141 -4.44 -1.87 -18.99
C LYS A 141 -5.11 -2.77 -17.97
N LYS A 142 -4.37 -3.78 -17.49
CA LYS A 142 -4.90 -4.81 -16.59
C LYS A 142 -4.81 -4.37 -15.13
N ARG A 143 -5.91 -4.54 -14.37
CA ARG A 143 -5.99 -4.26 -12.93
C ARG A 143 -6.13 -5.57 -12.16
N ILE A 144 -5.22 -5.80 -11.23
CA ILE A 144 -5.16 -7.01 -10.42
C ILE A 144 -5.11 -6.60 -8.95
N ALA A 145 -5.88 -7.25 -8.09
CA ALA A 145 -5.74 -7.13 -6.65
C ALA A 145 -5.11 -8.41 -6.09
N TYR A 146 -4.00 -8.27 -5.38
CA TYR A 146 -3.31 -9.39 -4.74
C TYR A 146 -3.31 -9.25 -3.22
N ALA A 147 -4.14 -10.05 -2.55
CA ALA A 147 -4.24 -10.12 -1.10
C ALA A 147 -4.47 -8.79 -0.34
N PRO A 148 -5.13 -7.72 -0.87
CA PRO A 148 -5.53 -6.61 -0.02
C PRO A 148 -6.52 -7.07 1.06
N SER A 149 -6.41 -6.42 2.21
CA SER A 149 -7.27 -6.64 3.36
C SER A 149 -8.20 -5.44 3.54
N LEU A 150 -9.44 -5.73 3.92
CA LEU A 150 -10.42 -4.71 4.29
C LEU A 150 -10.27 -4.29 5.76
N GLY A 151 -9.36 -4.92 6.51
CA GLY A 151 -9.25 -4.76 7.95
C GLY A 151 -10.25 -5.60 8.74
N PRO A 152 -10.25 -5.47 10.08
CA PRO A 152 -11.10 -6.27 10.95
C PRO A 152 -12.59 -5.90 10.88
N ASP A 153 -12.90 -4.69 10.39
CA ASP A 153 -14.27 -4.18 10.27
C ASP A 153 -14.60 -3.92 8.79
N LEU A 154 -15.69 -4.53 8.32
CA LEU A 154 -16.18 -4.42 6.94
C LEU A 154 -17.12 -3.21 6.74
N SER A 155 -16.97 -2.17 7.55
CA SER A 155 -17.77 -0.95 7.54
C SER A 155 -17.49 -0.03 6.34
N MET A 156 -17.30 -0.58 5.13
CA MET A 156 -17.21 0.23 3.90
C MET A 156 -18.46 1.07 3.70
N GLN A 157 -19.59 0.63 4.24
CA GLN A 157 -20.86 1.35 4.17
C GLN A 157 -20.89 2.63 5.00
N THR A 158 -20.17 2.64 6.12
CA THR A 158 -20.21 3.75 7.08
C THR A 158 -19.13 4.79 6.78
N HIS A 159 -17.98 4.36 6.24
CA HIS A 159 -16.80 5.21 6.10
C HIS A 159 -16.32 5.39 4.65
N GLY A 160 -16.88 4.62 3.71
CA GLY A 160 -16.54 4.70 2.28
C GLY A 160 -17.76 5.01 1.42
N ASP A 161 -17.49 5.43 0.18
CA ASP A 161 -18.51 5.54 -0.87
C ASP A 161 -18.67 4.15 -1.51
N ILE A 162 -19.66 3.39 -1.06
CA ILE A 162 -19.90 2.01 -1.54
C ILE A 162 -20.09 1.99 -3.05
N SER A 163 -20.84 2.94 -3.60
CA SER A 163 -21.16 2.98 -5.03
C SER A 163 -19.87 3.12 -5.84
N LYS A 164 -19.04 4.09 -5.44
CA LYS A 164 -17.71 4.29 -6.03
C LYS A 164 -16.80 3.07 -5.88
N ILE A 165 -16.78 2.43 -4.70
CA ILE A 165 -15.96 1.23 -4.47
C ILE A 165 -16.43 0.08 -5.37
N SER A 166 -17.74 -0.15 -5.46
CA SER A 166 -18.33 -1.15 -6.36
C SER A 166 -17.91 -0.91 -7.81
N ASP A 167 -18.02 0.33 -8.29
CA ASP A 167 -17.63 0.70 -9.65
C ASP A 167 -16.14 0.53 -9.93
N LEU A 168 -15.29 0.79 -8.93
CA LEU A 168 -13.84 0.57 -9.06
C LEU A 168 -13.50 -0.92 -9.06
N LEU A 169 -14.10 -1.71 -8.18
CA LEU A 169 -13.91 -3.16 -8.12
C LEU A 169 -14.36 -3.84 -9.42
N LYS A 170 -15.46 -3.37 -10.03
CA LYS A 170 -15.93 -3.87 -11.34
C LYS A 170 -14.92 -3.64 -12.48
N LYS A 171 -13.92 -2.76 -12.32
CA LYS A 171 -12.85 -2.53 -13.32
C LYS A 171 -11.67 -3.48 -13.19
N TYR A 172 -11.61 -4.30 -12.14
CA TYR A 172 -10.54 -5.29 -11.95
C TYR A 172 -10.71 -6.48 -12.88
N ASP A 173 -9.60 -6.93 -13.47
CA ASP A 173 -9.55 -8.16 -14.27
C ASP A 173 -9.46 -9.40 -13.37
N ALA A 174 -8.79 -9.28 -12.22
CA ALA A 174 -8.69 -10.35 -11.22
C ALA A 174 -8.67 -9.76 -9.80
N ILE A 175 -9.39 -10.40 -8.89
CA ILE A 175 -9.44 -9.99 -7.48
C ILE A 175 -9.13 -11.21 -6.60
N SER A 176 -8.16 -11.02 -5.72
CA SER A 176 -7.95 -11.89 -4.57
C SER A 176 -7.86 -11.04 -3.31
N VAL A 177 -8.16 -11.62 -2.16
CA VAL A 177 -8.05 -10.97 -0.84
C VAL A 177 -7.48 -11.95 0.17
N ARG A 178 -7.02 -11.42 1.32
CA ARG A 178 -6.39 -12.23 2.35
C ARG A 178 -7.38 -12.98 3.24
N GLU A 179 -8.55 -12.39 3.49
CA GLU A 179 -9.53 -12.94 4.43
C GLU A 179 -10.84 -13.42 3.74
N PRO A 180 -11.37 -14.62 4.09
CA PRO A 180 -12.63 -15.12 3.53
C PRO A 180 -13.83 -14.20 3.74
N THR A 181 -13.91 -13.52 4.88
CA THR A 181 -15.00 -12.57 5.17
C THR A 181 -14.95 -11.38 4.21
N GLY A 182 -13.75 -10.85 3.94
CA GLY A 182 -13.54 -9.80 2.95
C GLY A 182 -13.90 -10.26 1.54
N ALA A 183 -13.61 -11.51 1.19
CA ALA A 183 -13.94 -12.07 -0.13
C ALA A 183 -15.46 -12.07 -0.35
N LYS A 184 -16.23 -12.60 0.61
CA LYS A 184 -17.70 -12.61 0.57
C LYS A 184 -18.27 -11.19 0.40
N TYR A 185 -17.71 -10.23 1.12
CA TYR A 185 -18.15 -8.84 1.05
C TYR A 185 -17.91 -8.23 -0.34
N ILE A 186 -16.72 -8.43 -0.92
CA ILE A 186 -16.38 -7.91 -2.25
C ILE A 186 -17.20 -8.59 -3.36
N VAL A 187 -17.44 -9.90 -3.27
CA VAL A 187 -18.32 -10.63 -4.20
C VAL A 187 -19.69 -9.95 -4.28
N ASN A 188 -20.28 -9.60 -3.14
CA ASN A 188 -21.57 -8.90 -3.10
C ASN A 188 -21.51 -7.50 -3.75
N LEU A 189 -20.38 -6.80 -3.66
CA LEU A 189 -20.23 -5.45 -4.23
C LEU A 189 -20.00 -5.45 -5.74
N CYS A 190 -19.19 -6.35 -6.28
CA CYS A 190 -18.77 -6.31 -7.68
C CYS A 190 -19.32 -7.44 -8.55
N GLN A 191 -19.97 -8.45 -7.94
CA GLN A 191 -20.55 -9.60 -8.62
C GLN A 191 -19.51 -10.37 -9.46
N LYS A 192 -18.27 -10.45 -8.98
CA LYS A 192 -17.16 -11.19 -9.60
C LYS A 192 -16.65 -12.27 -8.66
N SER A 193 -15.96 -13.27 -9.22
CA SER A 193 -15.20 -14.22 -8.42
C SER A 193 -14.07 -13.51 -7.68
N VAL A 194 -13.94 -13.82 -6.39
CA VAL A 194 -12.88 -13.30 -5.52
C VAL A 194 -12.21 -14.50 -4.85
N SER A 195 -10.92 -14.67 -5.08
CA SER A 195 -10.15 -15.76 -4.47
C SER A 195 -9.61 -15.34 -3.10
N VAL A 196 -9.53 -16.29 -2.17
CA VAL A 196 -8.79 -16.09 -0.92
C VAL A 196 -7.37 -16.62 -1.13
N VAL A 197 -6.38 -15.78 -0.88
CA VAL A 197 -4.96 -16.11 -1.08
C VAL A 197 -4.14 -15.79 0.17
N LEU A 198 -2.95 -16.37 0.25
CA LEU A 198 -2.01 -16.07 1.32
C LEU A 198 -1.45 -14.64 1.19
N ASP A 199 -1.01 -14.12 2.33
CA ASP A 199 -0.18 -12.93 2.38
C ASP A 199 1.13 -13.16 1.59
N PRO A 200 1.62 -12.20 0.79
CA PRO A 200 2.84 -12.38 0.01
C PRO A 200 4.06 -12.72 0.88
N THR A 201 4.10 -12.27 2.14
CA THR A 201 5.20 -12.62 3.06
C THR A 201 5.31 -14.12 3.34
N LEU A 202 4.20 -14.86 3.19
CA LEU A 202 4.15 -16.31 3.37
C LEU A 202 4.49 -17.10 2.11
N LEU A 203 4.65 -16.43 0.96
CA LEU A 203 5.03 -17.06 -0.30
C LEU A 203 6.53 -17.02 -0.58
N LEU A 204 7.28 -16.16 0.11
CA LEU A 204 8.73 -16.14 -0.02
C LEU A 204 9.32 -17.40 0.61
N SER A 205 10.04 -18.18 -0.19
CA SER A 205 10.84 -19.28 0.34
C SER A 205 12.04 -18.72 1.12
N LYS A 206 12.55 -19.47 2.12
CA LYS A 206 13.73 -19.09 2.92
C LYS A 206 14.96 -18.77 2.05
N HIS A 207 15.05 -19.31 0.84
CA HIS A 207 16.15 -19.09 -0.10
C HIS A 207 15.99 -17.82 -0.95
N SER A 208 14.80 -17.23 -0.99
CA SER A 208 14.47 -16.04 -1.79
C SER A 208 14.64 -14.73 -1.00
N VAL A 209 14.87 -14.81 0.31
CA VAL A 209 15.08 -13.66 1.19
C VAL A 209 16.56 -13.65 1.56
N ASN A 210 17.29 -12.63 1.12
CA ASN A 210 18.63 -12.40 1.67
C ASN A 210 18.48 -12.14 3.17
N PRO A 211 19.23 -12.83 4.04
CA PRO A 211 19.20 -12.54 5.47
C PRO A 211 19.57 -11.06 5.67
N VAL A 212 18.64 -10.32 6.27
CA VAL A 212 18.79 -8.90 6.64
C VAL A 212 19.77 -8.75 7.79
#